data_AF-A0A431HL45-F1
#
_entry.id   AF-A0A431HL45-F1
#
_cell.length_a   1.000
_cell.length_b   1.000
_cell.length_c   1.000
_cell.angle_alpha   90.00
_cell.angle_beta   90.00
_cell.angle_gamma   90.00
#
_symmetry.space_group_name_H-M   'P 1'
#
loop_
_entity.id
_entity.type
_entity.pdbx_description
1 polymer ?
#
loop_
_entity_poly.entity_id
_entity_poly.type
_entity_poly.pdbx_seq_one_letter_code
_entity_poly.pdbx_strand_id
1 'polypeptide(L)'
;MSINQIISKVSIKVTVFFKSGLWRATFERRDDNKFYSVAQHVFGKEPTDPELYEFILKEYHLLKFTEPQDFVLEVKRQNPKRVLREIKRMLKEIKTANPPATYAEETLKKQEEANK
;
A
#
# COMPACT_ATOMS: atom_id res chain seq x y z
N MET A 1 -23.05 34.85 -23.82
CA MET A 1 -23.21 33.98 -22.64
C MET A 1 -21.91 33.21 -22.48
N SER A 2 -21.00 33.67 -21.61
CA SER A 2 -19.78 32.92 -21.30
C SER A 2 -20.15 31.77 -20.37
N ILE A 3 -19.98 30.54 -20.85
CA ILE A 3 -20.01 29.35 -20.01
C ILE A 3 -18.72 29.39 -19.20
N ASN A 4 -18.82 29.84 -17.94
CA ASN A 4 -17.75 29.66 -16.97
C ASN A 4 -17.68 28.16 -16.68
N GLN A 5 -16.82 27.46 -17.42
CA GLN A 5 -16.51 26.08 -17.12
C GLN A 5 -15.72 26.07 -15.81
N ILE A 6 -16.38 25.69 -14.72
CA ILE A 6 -15.73 25.45 -13.44
C ILE A 6 -14.83 24.23 -13.65
N ILE A 7 -13.55 24.46 -13.95
CA ILE A 7 -12.54 23.41 -13.97
C ILE A 7 -12.29 23.05 -12.50
N SER A 8 -13.01 22.06 -11.98
CA SER A 8 -12.69 21.48 -10.68
C SER A 8 -11.37 20.75 -10.77
N LYS A 9 -10.46 20.99 -9.81
CA LYS A 9 -9.19 20.27 -9.78
C LYS A 9 -9.43 18.90 -9.16
N VAL A 10 -9.02 17.88 -9.90
CA VAL A 10 -9.02 16.49 -9.44
C VAL A 10 -7.57 16.07 -9.28
N SER A 11 -7.22 15.55 -8.10
CA SER A 11 -5.90 14.98 -7.84
C SER A 11 -6.02 13.48 -7.63
N ILE A 12 -5.16 12.73 -8.30
CA ILE A 12 -5.11 11.27 -8.19
C ILE A 12 -3.74 10.90 -7.63
N LYS A 13 -3.74 10.11 -6.55
CA LYS A 13 -2.54 9.52 -5.97
C LYS A 13 -2.59 8.02 -6.14
N VAL A 14 -1.51 7.45 -6.66
CA VAL A 14 -1.35 6.01 -6.79
C VAL A 14 -0.30 5.54 -5.79
N THR A 15 -0.62 4.52 -5.00
CA THR A 15 0.32 3.90 -4.07
C THR A 15 0.44 2.42 -4.41
N VAL A 16 1.63 2.00 -4.85
CA VAL A 16 1.95 0.60 -5.15
C VAL A 16 2.65 -0.01 -3.94
N PHE A 17 2.22 -1.19 -3.51
CA PHE A 17 2.80 -1.89 -2.36
C PHE A 17 2.61 -3.41 -2.47
N PHE A 18 3.49 -4.14 -1.79
CA PHE A 18 3.42 -5.60 -1.69
C PHE A 18 2.58 -6.01 -0.47
N LYS A 19 1.53 -6.82 -0.67
CA LYS A 19 0.70 -7.34 0.41
C LYS A 19 0.16 -8.74 0.10
N SER A 20 0.37 -9.67 1.02
CA SER A 20 -0.11 -11.06 0.93
C SER A 20 0.36 -11.78 -0.33
N GLY A 21 1.65 -11.62 -0.69
CA GLY A 21 2.25 -12.33 -1.83
C GLY A 21 1.99 -11.71 -3.20
N LEU A 22 1.27 -10.59 -3.27
CA LEU A 22 0.89 -9.95 -4.52
C LEU A 22 1.20 -8.45 -4.47
N TRP A 23 1.57 -7.91 -5.63
CA TRP A 23 1.67 -6.47 -5.83
C TRP A 23 0.29 -5.85 -6.06
N ARG A 24 -0.01 -4.83 -5.27
CA ARG A 24 -1.29 -4.12 -5.28
C ARG A 24 -1.04 -2.64 -5.49
N ALA A 25 -1.97 -1.99 -6.19
CA ALA A 25 -2.03 -0.54 -6.27
C ALA A 25 -3.36 -0.02 -5.75
N THR A 26 -3.27 1.00 -4.90
CA THR A 26 -4.42 1.77 -4.44
C THR A 26 -4.44 3.10 -5.18
N PHE A 27 -5.58 3.40 -5.79
CA PHE A 27 -5.86 4.65 -6.48
C PHE A 27 -6.75 5.49 -5.59
N GLU A 28 -6.22 6.63 -5.16
CA GLU A 28 -6.92 7.60 -4.32
C GLU A 28 -7.27 8.81 -5.18
N ARG A 29 -8.56 9.11 -5.35
CA ARG A 29 -9.04 10.31 -6.02
C ARG A 29 -9.54 11.32 -4.99
N ARG A 30 -9.08 12.57 -5.09
CA ARG A 30 -9.54 13.71 -4.30
C ARG A 30 -9.99 14.85 -5.20
N ASP A 31 -11.22 15.28 -5.02
CA ASP A 31 -11.77 16.46 -5.66
C ASP A 31 -11.74 17.65 -4.68
N ASP A 32 -11.66 18.89 -5.18
CA ASP A 32 -11.62 20.11 -4.35
C ASP A 32 -12.79 20.21 -3.35
N ASN A 33 -13.92 19.57 -3.66
CA ASN A 33 -15.11 19.48 -2.80
C ASN A 33 -15.03 18.38 -1.73
N LYS A 34 -13.83 17.88 -1.40
CA LYS A 34 -13.55 16.87 -0.35
C LYS A 34 -14.09 15.46 -0.61
N PHE A 35 -14.64 15.19 -1.79
CA PHE A 35 -15.02 13.83 -2.18
C PHE A 35 -13.76 12.97 -2.32
N TYR A 36 -13.78 11.84 -1.62
CA TYR A 36 -12.71 10.86 -1.64
C TYR A 36 -13.25 9.52 -2.14
N SER A 37 -12.65 9.02 -3.21
CA SER A 37 -12.97 7.71 -3.76
C SER A 37 -11.70 6.88 -3.88
N VAL A 38 -11.81 5.59 -3.59
CA VAL A 38 -10.70 4.65 -3.66
C VAL A 38 -11.03 3.51 -4.60
N ALA A 39 -10.05 3.08 -5.38
CA ALA A 39 -10.09 1.83 -6.10
C ALA A 39 -8.79 1.04 -5.85
N GLN A 40 -8.87 -0.29 -5.98
CA GLN A 40 -7.71 -1.17 -5.85
C GLN A 40 -7.56 -2.04 -7.09
N HIS A 41 -6.32 -2.24 -7.51
CA HIS A 41 -5.94 -3.17 -8.55
C HIS A 41 -4.82 -4.10 -8.07
N VAL A 42 -4.79 -5.33 -8.58
CA VAL A 42 -3.79 -6.34 -8.23
C VAL A 42 -3.00 -6.69 -9.48
N PHE A 43 -1.71 -6.37 -9.49
CA PHE A 43 -0.80 -6.62 -10.62
C PHE A 43 -0.18 -8.03 -10.60
N GLY A 44 -0.15 -8.68 -9.44
CA GLY A 44 0.50 -9.97 -9.25
C GLY A 44 2.02 -9.86 -9.13
N LYS A 45 2.69 -9.41 -10.21
CA LYS A 45 4.14 -9.09 -10.23
C LYS A 45 4.38 -7.61 -9.94
N GLU A 46 5.62 -7.26 -9.60
CA GLU A 46 6.00 -5.86 -9.40
C GLU A 46 5.81 -5.11 -10.72
N PRO A 47 4.91 -4.10 -10.79
CA PRO A 47 4.74 -3.35 -12.01
C PRO A 47 5.95 -2.45 -12.20
N THR A 48 6.50 -2.44 -13.41
CA THR A 48 7.50 -1.44 -13.79
C THR A 48 6.84 -0.07 -14.00
N ASP A 49 7.62 1.01 -13.90
CA ASP A 49 7.10 2.37 -14.11
C ASP A 49 6.35 2.54 -15.45
N PRO A 50 6.82 2.01 -16.60
CA PRO A 50 6.10 2.10 -17.86
C PRO A 50 4.80 1.28 -17.86
N GLU A 51 4.81 0.06 -17.30
CA GLU A 51 3.61 -0.78 -17.19
C GLU A 51 2.54 -0.09 -16.33
N LEU A 52 2.95 0.52 -15.22
CA LEU A 52 2.04 1.28 -14.36
C LEU A 52 1.45 2.49 -15.09
N TYR A 53 2.27 3.21 -15.85
CA TYR A 53 1.82 4.37 -16.62
C TYR A 53 0.82 3.97 -17.73
N GLU A 54 1.11 2.92 -18.48
CA GLU A 54 0.20 2.38 -19.49
C GLU A 54 -1.13 1.91 -18.89
N PHE A 55 -1.07 1.22 -17.75
CA PHE A 55 -2.26 0.82 -17.01
C PHE A 55 -3.13 2.03 -16.64
N ILE A 56 -2.52 3.09 -16.12
CA ILE A 56 -3.25 4.33 -15.77
C ILE A 56 -3.90 4.94 -17.01
N LEU A 57 -3.22 4.96 -18.16
CA LEU A 57 -3.80 5.54 -19.39
C LEU A 57 -4.94 4.68 -19.96
N LYS A 58 -4.80 3.36 -19.96
CA LYS A 58 -5.69 2.44 -20.66
C LYS A 58 -6.80 1.87 -19.79
N GLU A 59 -6.59 1.67 -18.50
CA GLU A 59 -7.48 0.87 -17.65
C GLU A 59 -8.04 1.64 -16.46
N TYR A 60 -7.56 2.86 -16.18
CA TYR A 60 -8.03 3.67 -15.06
C TYR A 60 -9.55 3.86 -15.04
N HIS A 61 -10.17 4.04 -16.21
CA HIS A 61 -11.63 4.23 -16.33
C HIS A 61 -12.44 2.95 -16.06
N LEU A 62 -11.81 1.78 -16.06
CA LEU A 62 -12.44 0.50 -15.72
C LEU A 62 -12.41 0.22 -14.20
N LEU A 63 -11.64 1.00 -13.44
CA LEU A 63 -11.55 0.84 -11.99
C LEU A 63 -12.90 1.15 -11.34
N LYS A 64 -13.38 0.20 -10.53
CA LYS A 64 -14.59 0.37 -9.73
C LYS A 64 -14.24 1.17 -8.48
N PHE A 65 -14.45 2.49 -8.56
CA PHE A 65 -14.33 3.38 -7.43
C PHE A 65 -15.47 3.17 -6.44
N THR A 66 -15.16 3.32 -5.16
CA THR A 66 -16.18 3.42 -4.11
C THR A 66 -16.97 4.71 -4.23
N GLU A 67 -18.19 4.70 -3.67
CA GLU A 67 -19.02 5.91 -3.58
C GLU A 67 -18.23 7.05 -2.94
N PRO A 68 -18.33 8.27 -3.48
CA PRO A 68 -17.61 9.43 -2.97
C PRO A 68 -18.08 9.75 -1.56
N GLN A 69 -17.22 9.48 -0.58
CA GLN A 69 -17.51 9.71 0.83
C GLN A 69 -16.74 10.94 1.34
N ASP A 70 -17.37 11.72 2.21
CA ASP A 70 -16.69 12.77 2.96
C ASP A 70 -15.66 12.13 3.90
N PHE A 71 -14.41 12.08 3.46
CA PHE A 71 -13.36 11.41 4.22
C PHE A 71 -12.57 12.41 5.05
N VAL A 72 -12.75 12.35 6.37
CA VAL A 72 -11.84 12.99 7.33
C VAL A 72 -10.74 11.98 7.66
N LEU A 73 -9.53 12.21 7.15
CA LEU A 73 -8.34 11.45 7.55
C LEU A 73 -8.05 11.71 9.04
N GLU A 74 -8.60 10.88 9.93
CA GLU A 74 -8.10 10.77 11.30
C GLU A 74 -6.75 10.05 11.28
N VAL A 75 -5.67 10.80 11.02
CA VAL A 75 -4.31 10.31 11.22
C VAL A 75 -4.08 10.20 12.72
N LYS A 76 -4.49 9.08 13.33
CA LYS A 76 -4.12 8.76 14.71
C LYS A 76 -2.62 8.53 14.75
N ARG A 77 -1.88 9.57 15.16
CA ARG A 77 -0.44 9.47 15.45
C ARG A 77 -0.23 8.41 16.53
N GLN A 78 0.25 7.24 16.13
CA GLN A 78 0.65 6.21 17.07
C GLN A 78 2.02 6.56 17.64
N ASN A 79 2.18 6.41 18.97
CA ASN A 79 3.46 6.63 19.62
C ASN A 79 4.53 5.70 19.01
N PRO A 80 5.70 6.20 18.57
CA PRO A 80 6.76 5.37 17.99
C PRO A 80 7.13 4.17 18.88
N LYS A 81 7.07 4.32 20.20
CA LYS A 81 7.30 3.21 21.16
C LYS A 81 6.26 2.09 21.00
N ARG A 82 5.00 2.43 20.68
CA ARG A 82 3.92 1.45 20.47
C ARG A 82 4.12 0.68 19.16
N VAL A 83 4.46 1.40 18.09
CA VAL A 83 4.77 0.79 16.77
C VAL A 83 5.94 -0.18 16.89
N LEU A 84 7.04 0.24 17.54
CA LEU A 84 8.21 -0.62 17.77
C LEU A 84 7.88 -1.88 18.59
N ARG A 85 7.00 -1.78 19.59
CA ARG A 85 6.55 -2.94 20.38
C ARG A 85 5.73 -3.91 19.54
N GLU A 86 4.86 -3.40 18.68
CA GLU A 86 4.01 -4.21 17.80
C GLU A 86 4.83 -4.96 16.75
N ILE A 87 5.82 -4.28 16.13
CA ILE A 87 6.78 -4.92 15.22
C ILE A 87 7.55 -6.05 15.93
N LYS A 88 8.08 -5.79 17.15
CA LYS A 88 8.79 -6.81 17.94
C LYS A 88 7.90 -8.01 18.28
N ARG A 89 6.62 -7.77 18.61
CA ARG A 89 5.65 -8.84 18.89
C ARG A 89 5.40 -9.68 17.64
N MET A 90 5.11 -9.05 16.50
CA MET A 90 4.89 -9.75 15.22
C MET A 90 6.12 -10.58 14.81
N LEU A 91 7.33 -10.03 14.93
CA LEU A 91 8.56 -10.77 14.64
C LEU A 91 8.74 -11.98 15.55
N LYS A 92 8.38 -11.87 16.83
CA LYS A 92 8.43 -13.01 17.76
C LYS A 92 7.39 -14.06 17.40
N GLU A 93 6.17 -13.66 17.08
CA GLU A 93 5.09 -14.57 16.66
C GLU A 93 5.47 -15.32 15.38
N ILE A 94 6.04 -14.63 14.38
CA ILE A 94 6.54 -15.26 13.14
C ILE A 94 7.65 -16.27 13.45
N LYS A 95 8.60 -15.94 14.33
CA LYS A 95 9.67 -16.87 14.74
C LYS A 95 9.14 -18.11 15.46
N THR A 96 8.08 -17.96 16.26
CA THR A 96 7.45 -19.10 16.97
C THR A 96 6.60 -19.95 16.03
N ALA A 97 5.89 -19.32 15.09
CA ALA A 97 5.03 -19.99 14.12
C ALA A 97 5.83 -20.72 13.04
N ASN A 98 6.98 -20.18 12.63
CA ASN A 98 7.90 -20.79 11.67
C ASN A 98 9.24 -21.10 12.38
N PRO A 99 9.31 -22.19 13.18
CA PRO A 99 10.57 -22.68 13.68
C PRO A 99 11.49 -23.08 12.51
N PRO A 100 12.82 -23.01 12.67
CA PRO A 100 13.75 -23.46 11.63
C PRO A 100 13.44 -24.91 11.26
N ALA A 101 13.32 -25.17 9.96
CA ALA A 101 12.91 -26.47 9.46
C ALA A 101 14.06 -27.49 9.51
N THR A 102 15.32 -27.02 9.64
CA THR A 102 16.50 -27.89 9.61
C THR A 102 17.66 -27.32 10.43
N TYR A 103 18.48 -28.22 10.99
CA TYR A 103 19.73 -27.87 11.69
C TYR A 103 20.64 -26.94 10.85
N ALA A 104 20.70 -27.13 9.54
CA ALA A 104 21.48 -26.30 8.63
C ALA A 104 21.04 -24.82 8.66
N GLU A 105 19.73 -24.55 8.63
CA GLU A 105 19.16 -23.20 8.69
C GLU A 105 19.46 -22.52 10.04
N GLU A 106 19.40 -23.28 11.13
CA GLU A 106 19.74 -22.77 12.46
C GLU A 106 21.23 -22.41 12.56
N THR A 107 22.09 -23.23 11.96
CA THR A 107 23.55 -23.02 11.99
C THR A 107 23.95 -21.79 11.17
N LEU A 108 23.39 -21.62 9.97
CA LEU A 108 23.63 -20.45 9.11
C LEU A 108 23.19 -19.15 9.79
N LYS A 109 22.01 -19.16 10.42
CA LYS A 109 21.49 -18.00 11.14
C LYS A 109 22.38 -17.60 12.33
N LYS A 110 22.87 -18.57 13.10
CA LYS A 110 23.83 -18.32 14.21
C LYS A 110 25.13 -17.69 13.70
N GLN A 111 25.60 -18.11 12.53
CA GLN A 111 26.81 -17.54 11.91
C GLN A 111 26.59 -16.08 11.46
N GLU A 112 25.44 -15.75 10.89
CA GLU A 112 25.10 -14.36 10.52
C GLU A 112 24.97 -13.43 11.74
N GLU A 113 24.38 -13.92 12.82
CA GLU A 113 24.23 -13.15 14.07
C GLU A 113 25.59 -12.90 14.76
N ALA A 114 26.56 -13.80 14.63
CA ALA A 114 27.91 -13.63 15.18
C ALA A 114 28.81 -12.67 14.36
N ASN A 115 28.49 -12.47 13.08
CA ASN A 115 29.23 -11.58 12.18
C ASN A 115 28.69 -10.14 12.14
N LYS A 116 27.68 -9.83 12.95
CA LYS A 116 27.07 -8.50 13.09
C LYS A 116 27.58 -7.77 14.32
#